data_AF-A0A6A6DRC0-F1
#
_entry.id   AF-A0A6A6DRC0-F1
#
_cell.length_a   1.000
_cell.length_b   1.000
_cell.length_c   1.000
_cell.angle_alpha   90.00
_cell.angle_beta   90.00
_cell.angle_gamma   90.00
#
_symmetry.space_group_name_H-M   'P 1'
#
loop_
_entity.id
_entity.type
_entity.pdbx_description
1 polymer ?
#
loop_
_entity_poly.entity_id
_entity_poly.type
_entity_poly.pdbx_seq_one_letter_code
_entity_poly.pdbx_strand_id
1 'polypeptide(L)'
;RMPLSPSLFEELALEESRTTHTAMVFKSDQLREIFPILCGSTDITHEENVLFNGLHLIVEAMLHPQPALYDRALPIDIDKRIKHNLQHLITPSAANPQAPAVPSFFVEIKAPSEDEILVRCWARYNRALGARTMHSLRNYSRDEPVYDGHDNTFTATYHPGTGIL
;
A
#
# COMPACT_ATOMS: atom_id res chain seq x y z
N ARG A 1 9.17 8.90 -17.94
CA ARG A 1 9.99 9.02 -16.71
C ARG A 1 9.56 10.30 -16.01
N MET A 2 9.02 10.22 -14.80
CA MET A 2 8.66 11.40 -13.99
C MET A 2 9.81 11.70 -13.01
N PRO A 3 10.06 12.96 -12.63
CA PRO A 3 11.15 13.30 -11.72
C PRO A 3 10.81 12.84 -10.30
N LEU A 4 11.79 12.29 -9.59
CA LEU A 4 11.77 12.13 -8.13
C LEU A 4 12.15 13.47 -7.47
N SER A 5 11.49 14.57 -7.85
CA SER A 5 11.84 15.88 -7.31
C SER A 5 11.30 16.05 -5.89
N PRO A 6 12.06 16.69 -4.98
CA PRO A 6 11.61 17.03 -3.63
C PRO A 6 10.24 17.69 -3.56
N SER A 7 9.89 18.52 -4.55
CA SER A 7 8.60 19.22 -4.64
C SER A 7 7.38 18.29 -4.69
N LEU A 8 7.51 17.13 -5.33
CA LEU A 8 6.43 16.15 -5.44
C LEU A 8 6.17 15.47 -4.08
N PHE A 9 7.20 15.35 -3.25
CA PHE A 9 7.07 14.82 -1.90
C PHE A 9 6.41 15.81 -0.93
N GLU A 10 6.67 17.12 -1.09
CA GLU A 10 5.95 18.16 -0.36
C GLU A 10 4.47 18.22 -0.75
N GLU A 11 4.16 18.04 -2.04
CA GLU A 11 2.77 17.97 -2.54
C GLU A 11 2.04 16.73 -2.00
N LEU A 12 2.71 15.58 -1.95
CA LEU A 12 2.22 14.36 -1.28
C LEU A 12 1.92 14.61 0.19
N ALA A 13 2.81 15.30 0.91
CA ALA A 13 2.60 15.61 2.32
C ALA A 13 1.43 16.60 2.54
N LEU A 14 1.30 17.60 1.69
CA LEU A 14 0.26 18.62 1.79
C LEU A 14 -1.13 18.05 1.49
N GLU A 15 -1.28 17.23 0.44
CA GLU A 15 -2.57 16.65 0.08
C GLU A 15 -2.98 15.49 0.99
N GLU A 16 -2.05 14.67 1.52
CA GLU A 16 -2.44 13.67 2.54
C GLU A 16 -2.93 14.34 3.83
N SER A 17 -2.31 15.47 4.23
CA SER A 17 -2.84 16.31 5.30
C SER A 17 -4.24 16.87 4.99
N ARG A 18 -4.67 16.86 3.72
CA ARG A 18 -5.98 17.31 3.25
C ARG A 18 -6.92 16.15 2.96
N THR A 19 -6.50 14.89 3.12
CA THR A 19 -7.38 13.73 3.01
C THR A 19 -8.51 13.88 4.01
N THR A 20 -9.68 14.28 3.50
CA THR A 20 -10.85 14.52 4.33
C THR A 20 -11.53 13.20 4.69
N HIS A 21 -12.30 13.20 5.78
CA HIS A 21 -13.21 12.11 6.08
C HIS A 21 -14.10 11.74 4.86
N THR A 22 -14.54 12.74 4.09
CA THR A 22 -15.29 12.55 2.85
C THR A 22 -14.52 11.75 1.79
N ALA A 23 -13.22 12.00 1.62
CA ALA A 23 -12.39 11.26 0.68
C ALA A 23 -12.23 9.79 1.12
N MET A 24 -12.01 9.52 2.41
CA MET A 24 -11.94 8.16 2.94
C MET A 24 -13.26 7.39 2.75
N VAL A 25 -14.40 8.03 3.06
CA VAL A 25 -15.73 7.44 2.84
C VAL A 25 -15.94 7.13 1.36
N PHE A 26 -15.59 8.06 0.47
CA PHE A 26 -15.68 7.83 -0.97
C PHE A 26 -14.84 6.61 -1.43
N LYS A 27 -13.60 6.49 -0.94
CA LYS A 27 -12.72 5.36 -1.29
C LYS A 27 -13.33 4.03 -0.83
N SER A 28 -13.85 3.95 0.40
CA SER A 28 -14.51 2.73 0.88
C SER A 28 -15.80 2.41 0.12
N ASP A 29 -16.62 3.42 -0.21
CA ASP A 29 -17.83 3.21 -1.00
C ASP A 29 -17.50 2.64 -2.39
N GLN A 30 -16.48 3.20 -3.05
CA GLN A 30 -16.02 2.70 -4.36
C GLN A 30 -15.39 1.31 -4.26
N LEU A 31 -14.59 1.03 -3.21
CA LEU A 31 -14.03 -0.31 -2.99
C LEU A 31 -15.13 -1.36 -2.84
N ARG A 32 -16.17 -1.06 -2.06
CA ARG A 32 -17.29 -1.99 -1.87
C ARG A 32 -18.00 -2.35 -3.18
N GLU A 33 -18.02 -1.44 -4.14
CA GLU A 33 -18.60 -1.66 -5.46
C GLU A 33 -17.68 -2.48 -6.37
N ILE A 34 -16.39 -2.14 -6.43
CA ILE A 34 -15.45 -2.72 -7.41
C ILE A 34 -14.73 -3.98 -6.90
N PHE A 35 -14.50 -4.11 -5.59
CA PHE A 35 -13.68 -5.16 -5.03
C PHE A 35 -14.26 -6.56 -5.29
N PRO A 36 -15.59 -6.81 -5.15
CA PRO A 36 -16.18 -8.09 -5.54
C PRO A 36 -16.01 -8.42 -7.03
N ILE A 37 -15.91 -7.40 -7.90
CA ILE A 37 -15.67 -7.58 -9.33
C ILE A 37 -14.22 -7.98 -9.58
N LEU A 38 -13.28 -7.36 -8.86
CA LEU A 38 -11.84 -7.63 -8.97
C LEU A 38 -11.46 -9.01 -8.41
N CYS A 39 -12.03 -9.39 -7.27
CA CYS A 39 -11.70 -10.64 -6.57
C CYS A 39 -12.62 -11.80 -6.95
N GLY A 40 -13.78 -11.53 -7.56
CA GLY A 40 -14.77 -12.56 -7.83
C GLY A 40 -15.20 -13.25 -6.54
N SER A 41 -15.14 -14.59 -6.52
CA SER A 41 -15.57 -15.41 -5.37
C SER A 41 -14.44 -15.79 -4.42
N THR A 42 -13.23 -15.24 -4.57
CA THR A 42 -12.10 -15.56 -3.69
C THR A 42 -12.17 -14.76 -2.41
N ASP A 43 -12.07 -15.45 -1.27
CA ASP A 43 -11.85 -14.81 0.02
C ASP A 43 -10.36 -14.45 0.14
N ILE A 44 -10.06 -13.16 -0.03
CA ILE A 44 -8.70 -12.62 0.08
C ILE A 44 -8.67 -11.78 1.35
N THR A 45 -7.77 -12.12 2.27
CA THR A 45 -7.56 -11.32 3.48
C THR A 45 -6.99 -9.95 3.12
N HIS A 46 -7.80 -8.91 3.26
CA HIS A 46 -7.45 -7.54 2.95
C HIS A 46 -7.88 -6.60 4.08
N GLU A 47 -7.32 -5.40 4.07
CA GLU A 47 -7.76 -4.30 4.92
C GLU A 47 -7.84 -3.01 4.10
N GLU A 48 -8.71 -2.10 4.52
CA GLU A 48 -8.97 -0.83 3.85
C GLU A 48 -8.43 0.35 4.66
N ASN A 49 -7.92 1.36 3.97
CA ASN A 49 -7.53 2.65 4.56
C ASN A 49 -6.66 2.54 5.83
N VAL A 50 -5.74 1.58 5.88
CA VAL A 50 -4.82 1.41 7.02
C VAL A 50 -3.59 2.29 6.84
N LEU A 51 -3.30 3.13 7.82
CA LEU A 51 -2.07 3.94 7.85
C LEU A 51 -0.85 3.06 8.14
N PHE A 52 0.15 3.10 7.26
CA PHE A 52 1.33 2.24 7.35
C PHE A 52 2.39 2.75 8.33
N ASN A 53 2.00 3.03 9.56
CA ASN A 53 2.87 3.55 10.62
C ASN A 53 3.79 2.49 11.28
N GLY A 54 3.66 1.22 10.89
CA GLY A 54 4.53 0.13 11.35
C GLY A 54 5.76 -0.09 10.47
N LEU A 55 5.71 0.36 9.21
CA LEU A 55 6.80 0.20 8.26
C LEU A 55 7.81 1.35 8.38
N HIS A 56 9.10 1.03 8.29
CA HIS A 56 10.10 2.04 7.95
C HIS A 56 9.73 2.68 6.62
N LEU A 57 10.00 3.96 6.43
CA LEU A 57 9.78 4.61 5.14
C LEU A 57 10.98 4.39 4.22
N ILE A 58 10.78 4.56 2.90
CA ILE A 58 11.91 4.58 1.95
C ILE A 58 12.56 5.96 1.96
N VAL A 59 11.74 6.99 2.14
CA VAL A 59 12.15 8.38 2.25
C VAL A 59 11.67 8.87 3.62
N GLU A 60 12.59 9.17 4.54
CA GLU A 60 12.27 9.53 5.93
C GLU A 60 11.36 10.77 6.04
N ALA A 61 11.47 11.71 5.10
CA ALA A 61 10.67 12.92 5.06
C ALA A 61 9.24 12.72 4.48
N MET A 62 8.90 11.52 4.00
CA MET A 62 7.55 11.24 3.49
C MET A 62 6.57 10.97 4.63
N LEU A 63 5.29 11.16 4.33
CA LEU A 63 4.22 10.66 5.19
C LEU A 63 4.10 9.13 5.07
N HIS A 64 3.49 8.53 6.09
CA HIS A 64 3.14 7.12 6.08
C HIS A 64 1.98 6.92 5.10
N PRO A 65 2.10 6.01 4.14
CA PRO A 65 1.04 5.81 3.16
C PRO A 65 -0.20 5.19 3.78
N GLN A 66 -1.35 5.52 3.20
CA GLN A 66 -2.64 4.95 3.55
C GLN A 66 -3.37 4.53 2.26
N PRO A 67 -3.02 3.35 1.68
CA PRO A 67 -3.69 2.87 0.48
C PRO A 67 -5.17 2.62 0.75
N ALA A 68 -6.00 2.76 -0.29
CA ALA A 68 -7.43 2.47 -0.19
C ALA A 68 -7.65 1.01 0.23
N LEU A 69 -6.90 0.09 -0.36
CA LEU A 69 -6.88 -1.32 0.01
C LEU A 69 -5.47 -1.88 -0.10
N TYR A 70 -5.15 -2.81 0.79
CA TYR A 70 -4.02 -3.70 0.63
C TYR A 70 -4.40 -5.10 1.13
N ASP A 71 -3.72 -6.11 0.60
CA ASP A 71 -3.89 -7.49 1.08
C ASP A 71 -2.58 -8.07 1.61
N ARG A 72 -2.68 -9.31 2.12
CA ARG A 72 -1.74 -10.44 1.96
C ARG A 72 -1.88 -11.48 3.08
N ALA A 73 -0.76 -11.90 3.67
CA ALA A 73 -0.70 -13.05 4.56
C ALA A 73 -1.19 -12.63 5.94
N LEU A 74 -1.94 -13.52 6.60
CA LEU A 74 -2.30 -13.28 7.98
C LEU A 74 -1.02 -13.33 8.83
N PRO A 75 -0.87 -12.46 9.84
CA PRO A 75 0.32 -12.47 10.72
C PRO A 75 0.56 -13.80 11.45
N ILE A 76 -0.46 -14.68 11.49
CA ILE A 76 -0.39 -16.03 12.06
C ILE A 76 0.35 -17.01 11.15
N ASP A 77 0.37 -16.77 9.84
CA ASP A 77 1.01 -17.63 8.84
C ASP A 77 2.52 -17.38 8.72
N ILE A 78 3.02 -16.36 9.41
CA ILE A 78 4.42 -15.94 9.37
C ILE A 78 5.16 -16.50 10.57
N ASP A 79 6.31 -17.14 10.33
CA ASP A 79 7.20 -17.60 11.40
C ASP A 79 7.50 -16.47 12.40
N LYS A 80 7.44 -16.79 13.69
CA LYS A 80 7.57 -15.81 14.78
C LYS A 80 8.91 -15.06 14.73
N ARG A 81 10.00 -15.71 14.32
CA ARG A 81 11.32 -15.07 14.21
C ARG A 81 11.37 -14.12 13.04
N ILE A 82 10.84 -14.52 11.89
CA ILE A 82 10.73 -13.64 10.71
C ILE A 82 9.89 -12.41 11.06
N LYS A 83 8.73 -12.64 11.69
CA LYS A 83 7.83 -11.55 12.12
C LYS A 83 8.52 -10.57 13.06
N HIS A 84 9.26 -11.06 14.04
CA HIS A 84 10.00 -10.20 14.97
C HIS A 84 11.13 -9.43 14.28
N ASN A 85 11.99 -10.14 13.53
CA ASN A 85 13.20 -9.55 12.95
C ASN A 85 12.90 -8.59 11.80
N LEU A 86 11.81 -8.81 11.08
CA LEU A 86 11.40 -7.98 9.94
C LEU A 86 10.16 -7.13 10.23
N GLN A 87 9.75 -6.96 11.49
CA GLN A 87 8.50 -6.29 11.86
C GLN A 87 8.33 -4.92 11.19
N HIS A 88 9.39 -4.12 11.11
CA HIS A 88 9.37 -2.79 10.51
C HIS A 88 9.43 -2.79 8.97
N LEU A 89 9.45 -3.96 8.34
CA LEU A 89 9.49 -4.13 6.90
C LEU A 89 8.28 -4.91 6.39
N ILE A 90 7.58 -5.64 7.26
CA ILE A 90 6.48 -6.51 6.87
C ILE A 90 5.19 -6.25 7.65
N THR A 91 5.19 -5.49 8.74
CA THR A 91 3.96 -5.20 9.50
C THR A 91 3.48 -3.79 9.17
N PRO A 92 2.37 -3.63 8.41
CA PRO A 92 1.91 -2.33 7.95
C PRO A 92 1.55 -1.38 9.08
N SER A 93 0.75 -1.86 10.04
CA SER A 93 0.25 -1.05 11.14
C SER A 93 0.82 -1.51 12.47
N ALA A 94 1.43 -0.58 13.21
CA ALA A 94 1.78 -0.80 14.61
C ALA A 94 0.54 -0.83 15.52
N ALA A 95 -0.54 -0.13 15.12
CA ALA A 95 -1.78 -0.04 15.87
C ALA A 95 -2.69 -1.27 15.71
N ASN A 96 -2.61 -1.96 14.57
CA ASN A 96 -3.33 -3.22 14.32
C ASN A 96 -2.37 -4.35 13.90
N PRO A 97 -1.72 -5.04 14.86
CA PRO A 97 -0.81 -6.14 14.58
C PRO A 97 -1.47 -7.42 14.02
N GLN A 98 -2.81 -7.48 13.99
CA GLN A 98 -3.57 -8.60 13.43
C GLN A 98 -3.97 -8.37 11.97
N ALA A 99 -3.87 -7.14 11.47
CA ALA A 99 -4.06 -6.81 10.06
C ALA A 99 -3.11 -7.63 9.17
N PRO A 100 -3.45 -7.86 7.89
CA PRO A 100 -2.57 -8.52 6.94
C PRO A 100 -1.17 -7.93 6.99
N ALA A 101 -0.20 -8.83 7.03
CA ALA A 101 1.22 -8.49 6.99
C ALA A 101 1.77 -8.78 5.59
N VAL A 102 3.03 -8.42 5.39
CA VAL A 102 3.79 -8.66 4.17
C VAL A 102 3.11 -7.95 3.00
N PRO A 103 2.86 -6.63 3.01
CA PRO A 103 2.04 -6.01 1.97
C PRO A 103 2.72 -6.05 0.58
N SER A 104 1.99 -6.38 -0.49
CA SER A 104 2.46 -6.31 -1.87
C SER A 104 1.39 -6.27 -2.95
N PHE A 105 0.11 -6.32 -2.60
CA PHE A 105 -0.94 -5.83 -3.48
C PHE A 105 -1.53 -4.59 -2.86
N PHE A 106 -1.72 -3.55 -3.68
CA PHE A 106 -2.28 -2.29 -3.24
C PHE A 106 -3.24 -1.73 -4.29
N VAL A 107 -4.31 -1.13 -3.82
CA VAL A 107 -5.24 -0.35 -4.64
C VAL A 107 -5.25 1.08 -4.14
N GLU A 108 -5.06 2.00 -5.07
CA GLU A 108 -5.36 3.42 -4.86
C GLU A 108 -6.64 3.79 -5.59
N ILE A 109 -7.56 4.45 -4.89
CA ILE A 109 -8.76 5.02 -5.50
C ILE A 109 -8.61 6.53 -5.52
N LYS A 110 -8.77 7.12 -6.70
CA LYS A 110 -8.81 8.56 -6.84
C LYS A 110 -10.17 9.09 -6.38
N ALA A 111 -10.21 9.83 -5.29
CA ALA A 111 -11.39 10.62 -4.93
C ALA A 111 -11.58 11.80 -5.92
N PRO A 112 -12.80 12.34 -6.07
CA PRO A 112 -13.07 13.44 -6.98
C PRO A 112 -12.18 14.67 -6.72
N SER A 113 -11.85 14.93 -5.45
CA SER A 113 -11.02 16.05 -5.00
C SER A 113 -9.51 15.83 -5.17
N GLU A 114 -9.05 14.60 -5.41
CA GLU A 114 -7.62 14.27 -5.47
C GLU A 114 -7.04 14.45 -6.88
N ASP A 115 -5.76 14.80 -6.97
CA ASP A 115 -5.02 14.89 -8.23
C ASP A 115 -4.58 13.49 -8.72
N GLU A 116 -4.74 13.24 -10.03
CA GLU A 116 -4.40 11.95 -10.64
C GLU A 116 -2.89 11.64 -10.64
N ILE A 117 -2.03 12.65 -10.83
CA ILE A 117 -0.59 12.52 -10.71
C ILE A 117 -0.23 12.07 -9.30
N LEU A 118 -0.87 12.66 -8.28
CA LEU A 118 -0.64 12.33 -6.88
C LEU A 118 -0.98 10.87 -6.57
N VAL A 119 -2.16 10.42 -6.98
CA VAL A 119 -2.64 9.03 -6.81
C VAL A 119 -1.66 8.04 -7.44
N ARG A 120 -1.13 8.35 -8.63
CA ARG A 120 -0.10 7.51 -9.27
C ARG A 120 1.23 7.52 -8.53
N CYS A 121 1.56 8.61 -7.83
CA CYS A 121 2.78 8.69 -7.04
C CYS A 121 2.65 7.84 -5.77
N TRP A 122 1.51 7.88 -5.08
CA TRP A 122 1.20 6.95 -4.00
C TRP A 122 1.24 5.49 -4.46
N ALA A 123 0.62 5.16 -5.59
CA ALA A 123 0.67 3.82 -6.15
C ALA A 123 2.10 3.33 -6.48
N ARG A 124 3.01 4.24 -6.86
CA ARG A 124 4.44 3.91 -7.08
C ARG A 124 5.18 3.76 -5.75
N TYR A 125 4.89 4.60 -4.77
CA TYR A 125 5.51 4.54 -3.46
C TYR A 125 5.12 3.25 -2.72
N ASN A 126 3.83 2.89 -2.73
CA ASN A 126 3.33 1.62 -2.20
C ASN A 126 3.94 0.42 -2.92
N ARG A 127 4.12 0.48 -4.25
CA ARG A 127 4.86 -0.55 -4.99
C ARG A 127 6.30 -0.69 -4.51
N ALA A 128 6.99 0.43 -4.27
CA ALA A 128 8.35 0.40 -3.77
C ALA A 128 8.44 -0.21 -2.35
N LEU A 129 7.47 0.11 -1.48
CA LEU A 129 7.37 -0.49 -0.15
C LEU A 129 7.16 -2.00 -0.22
N GLY A 130 6.18 -2.47 -0.99
CA GLY A 130 5.93 -3.90 -1.14
C GLY A 130 7.11 -4.65 -1.78
N ALA A 131 7.81 -4.02 -2.74
CA ALA A 131 9.04 -4.60 -3.30
C ALA A 131 10.12 -4.76 -2.24
N ARG A 132 10.31 -3.79 -1.35
CA ARG A 132 11.25 -3.88 -0.22
C ARG A 132 10.83 -4.95 0.80
N THR A 133 9.54 -5.04 1.10
CA THR A 133 8.97 -6.12 1.93
C THR A 133 9.33 -7.49 1.35
N MET A 134 9.04 -7.71 0.06
CA MET A 134 9.33 -8.98 -0.61
C MET A 134 10.81 -9.29 -0.70
N HIS A 135 11.63 -8.28 -1.00
CA HIS A 135 13.08 -8.40 -1.01
C HIS A 135 13.61 -8.85 0.36
N SER A 136 13.13 -8.24 1.44
CA SER A 136 13.59 -8.54 2.81
C SER A 136 13.21 -9.96 3.24
N LEU A 137 12.00 -10.40 2.91
CA LEU A 137 11.53 -11.75 3.24
C LEU A 137 12.30 -12.84 2.51
N ARG A 138 12.53 -12.66 1.20
CA ARG A 138 13.21 -13.66 0.37
C ARG A 138 14.69 -13.81 0.71
N ASN A 139 15.29 -12.73 1.19
CA ASN A 139 16.70 -12.69 1.57
C ASN A 139 16.92 -12.85 3.07
N TYR A 140 15.87 -13.17 3.84
CA TYR A 140 16.02 -13.43 5.26
C TYR A 140 16.95 -14.63 5.50
N SER A 141 17.98 -14.43 6.33
CA SER A 141 19.02 -15.43 6.64
C SER A 141 19.84 -15.92 5.45
N ARG A 142 19.95 -15.12 4.38
CA ARG A 142 20.90 -15.34 3.28
C ARG A 142 22.14 -14.48 3.48
N ASP A 143 23.31 -15.05 3.16
CA ASP A 143 24.58 -14.32 3.23
C ASP A 143 24.69 -13.28 2.10
N GLU A 144 24.13 -13.58 0.93
CA GLU A 144 24.08 -12.68 -0.24
C GLU A 144 22.65 -12.56 -0.79
N PRO A 145 22.23 -11.38 -1.29
CA PRO A 145 20.92 -11.19 -1.88
C PRO A 145 20.72 -12.00 -3.17
N VAL A 146 19.59 -12.69 -3.27
CA VAL A 146 19.13 -13.42 -4.44
C VAL A 146 17.95 -12.68 -5.08
N TYR A 147 17.97 -12.64 -6.42
CA TYR A 147 16.92 -12.05 -7.24
C TYR A 147 16.38 -13.12 -8.18
N ASP A 148 15.08 -13.40 -8.10
CA ASP A 148 14.42 -14.41 -8.93
C ASP A 148 13.84 -13.85 -10.23
N GLY A 149 13.95 -12.52 -10.44
CA GLY A 149 13.44 -11.82 -11.62
C GLY A 149 11.91 -11.67 -11.68
N HIS A 150 11.17 -12.14 -10.67
CA HIS A 150 9.71 -12.02 -10.64
C HIS A 150 9.29 -10.74 -9.93
N ASP A 151 8.34 -10.02 -10.53
CA ASP A 151 7.63 -8.96 -9.81
C ASP A 151 6.63 -9.62 -8.85
N ASN A 152 6.75 -9.28 -7.56
CA ASN A 152 5.88 -9.80 -6.51
C ASN A 152 5.04 -8.69 -5.89
N THR A 153 5.10 -7.50 -6.47
CA THR A 153 4.40 -6.34 -5.96
C THR A 153 3.56 -5.72 -7.05
N PHE A 154 2.25 -5.72 -6.83
CA PHE A 154 1.27 -5.24 -7.76
C PHE A 154 0.58 -4.02 -7.18
N THR A 155 0.38 -3.01 -8.02
CA THR A 155 -0.42 -1.83 -7.67
C THR A 155 -1.41 -1.52 -8.76
N ALA A 156 -2.64 -1.24 -8.35
CA ALA A 156 -3.72 -0.79 -9.21
C ALA A 156 -4.16 0.61 -8.81
N THR A 157 -4.52 1.43 -9.80
CA THR A 157 -5.18 2.72 -9.58
C THR A 157 -6.56 2.66 -10.21
N TYR A 158 -7.59 2.95 -9.43
CA TYR A 158 -8.96 3.06 -9.92
C TYR A 158 -9.38 4.53 -9.97
N HIS A 159 -9.87 4.91 -11.14
CA HIS A 159 -10.35 6.25 -11.44
C HIS A 159 -11.82 6.14 -11.85
N PRO A 160 -12.76 6.40 -10.92
CA PRO A 160 -14.18 6.37 -11.27
C PRO A 160 -14.44 7.42 -12.35
N GLY A 161 -15.10 6.99 -13.44
CA GLY A 161 -15.50 7.90 -14.50
C GLY A 161 -16.53 8.91 -13.97
N THR A 162 -16.49 10.15 -14.48
CA THR A 162 -17.46 11.21 -14.13
C THR A 162 -18.83 11.01 -14.80
N GLY A 163 -19.23 9.76 -15.07
CA GLY A 163 -20.46 9.46 -15.78
C GLY A 163 -21.68 9.81 -14.93
N ILE A 164 -22.38 10.88 -15.30
CA ILE A 164 -23.79 11.05 -14.93
C ILE A 164 -24.57 10.20 -15.93
N LEU A 165 -25.30 9.20 -15.45
CA LEU A 165 -26.30 8.48 -16.25
C LEU A 165 -27.59 9.30 -16.38
#